data_AF-A0A818BCP9-F1
#
_entry.id   AF-A0A818BCP9-F1
#
_cell.length_a   1.000
_cell.length_b   1.000
_cell.length_c   1.000
_cell.angle_alpha   90.00
_cell.angle_beta   90.00
_cell.angle_gamma   90.00
#
_symmetry.space_group_name_H-M   'P 1'
#
loop_
_entity.id
_entity.type
_entity.pdbx_description
1 polymer ?
#
loop_
_entity_poly.entity_id
_entity_poly.type
_entity_poly.pdbx_seq_one_letter_code
_entity_poly.pdbx_strand_id
1 'polypeptide(L)'
;MAQSTSTSTFQPPTVSSISAIHAFDTRTSTWQSYSDRISFYFQANRIHADEDKKALFVGSVGDTTYSLLESLISPRSLTGDLTKFTDLIKLLDDHYDATKNMMTSTYDFYSYYQKSGQTFAE
;
A
#
# COMPACT_ATOMS: atom_id res chain seq x y z
N MET A 1 55.51 -13.85 -26.30
CA MET A 1 54.07 -13.87 -26.64
C MET A 1 53.31 -13.75 -25.33
N ALA A 2 52.93 -12.53 -24.94
CA ALA A 2 52.19 -12.28 -23.71
C ALA A 2 50.69 -12.38 -24.02
N GLN A 3 50.02 -13.38 -23.44
CA GLN A 3 48.57 -13.53 -23.59
C GLN A 3 47.89 -12.68 -22.50
N SER A 4 47.14 -11.68 -22.94
CA SER A 4 46.36 -10.77 -22.11
C SER A 4 45.17 -11.51 -21.50
N THR A 5 45.16 -11.68 -20.18
CA THR A 5 44.01 -12.17 -19.43
C THR A 5 43.04 -11.02 -19.15
N SER A 6 41.93 -10.97 -19.90
CA SER A 6 40.82 -10.05 -19.65
C SER A 6 40.16 -10.39 -18.32
N THR A 7 40.43 -9.59 -17.29
CA THR A 7 39.74 -9.67 -16.00
C THR A 7 38.36 -9.05 -16.19
N SER A 8 37.33 -9.88 -16.24
CA SER A 8 35.93 -9.46 -16.26
C SER A 8 35.54 -8.94 -14.87
N THR A 9 35.52 -7.62 -14.73
CA THR A 9 35.09 -6.95 -13.50
C THR A 9 33.58 -7.14 -13.35
N PHE A 10 33.17 -8.06 -12.47
CA PHE A 10 31.78 -8.19 -12.05
C PHE A 10 31.46 -7.01 -11.13
N GLN A 11 30.89 -5.95 -11.71
CA GLN A 11 30.42 -4.81 -10.93
C GLN A 11 29.12 -5.25 -10.23
N PRO A 12 29.07 -5.34 -8.89
CA PRO A 12 27.81 -5.62 -8.20
C PRO A 12 26.82 -4.51 -8.57
N PRO A 13 25.51 -4.82 -8.72
CA PRO A 13 24.52 -3.78 -8.91
C PRO A 13 24.62 -2.84 -7.71
N THR A 14 25.02 -1.60 -7.96
CA THR A 14 24.98 -0.53 -6.97
C THR A 14 23.50 -0.28 -6.69
N VAL A 15 22.92 -1.06 -5.79
CA VAL A 15 21.61 -0.77 -5.21
C VAL A 15 21.85 0.43 -4.31
N SER A 16 21.80 1.63 -4.92
CA SER A 16 21.76 2.91 -4.23
C SER A 16 20.76 2.74 -3.11
N SER A 17 21.23 2.83 -1.85
CA SER A 17 20.46 2.57 -0.65
C SER A 17 19.08 3.21 -0.79
N ILE A 18 18.10 2.37 -1.14
CA ILE A 18 16.70 2.77 -1.26
C ILE A 18 16.39 3.36 0.09
N SER A 19 16.17 4.68 0.17
CA SER A 19 15.67 5.33 1.38
C SER A 19 14.42 4.57 1.77
N ALA A 20 14.55 3.65 2.73
CA ALA A 20 13.53 2.63 2.95
C ALA A 20 12.26 3.34 3.41
N ILE A 21 11.22 3.28 2.59
CA ILE A 21 9.90 3.72 3.03
C ILE A 21 9.55 2.84 4.21
N HIS A 22 9.28 3.45 5.36
CA HIS A 22 8.82 2.73 6.53
C HIS A 22 7.51 2.00 6.22
N ALA A 23 7.39 0.76 6.71
CA ALA A 23 6.18 -0.03 6.56
C ALA A 23 4.94 0.73 7.01
N PHE A 24 3.81 0.45 6.35
CA PHE A 24 2.56 1.08 6.73
C PHE A 24 2.12 0.58 8.11
N ASP A 25 1.85 1.52 9.00
CA ASP A 25 1.33 1.25 10.33
C ASP A 25 0.08 2.11 10.57
N THR A 26 -1.06 1.45 10.71
CA THR A 26 -2.38 2.05 10.96
C THR A 26 -2.43 2.83 12.27
N ARG A 27 -1.49 2.61 13.19
CA ARG A 27 -1.41 3.30 14.49
C ARG A 27 -0.72 4.65 14.41
N THR A 28 0.18 4.83 13.45
CA THR A 28 1.06 6.01 13.37
C THR A 28 0.72 6.93 12.22
N SER A 29 0.09 6.42 11.16
CA SER A 29 -0.24 7.20 9.97
C SER A 29 -1.55 6.75 9.34
N THR A 30 -2.21 7.66 8.64
CA THR A 30 -3.39 7.31 7.84
C THR A 30 -2.96 6.67 6.53
N TRP A 31 -3.84 5.83 5.97
CA TRP A 31 -3.61 5.20 4.67
C TRP A 31 -3.32 6.23 3.57
N GLN A 32 -4.08 7.33 3.52
CA GLN A 32 -3.86 8.41 2.55
C GLN A 32 -2.45 8.99 2.63
N SER A 33 -1.97 9.31 3.83
CA SER A 33 -0.63 9.86 4.00
C SER A 33 0.47 8.88 3.59
N TYR A 34 0.25 7.58 3.77
CA TYR A 34 1.16 6.55 3.29
C TYR A 34 1.14 6.43 1.76
N SER A 35 -0.04 6.44 1.16
CA SER A 35 -0.24 6.42 -0.31
C SER A 35 0.44 7.61 -1.00
N ASP A 36 0.34 8.80 -0.41
CA ASP A 36 1.02 10.00 -0.92
C ASP A 36 2.55 9.86 -0.83
N ARG A 37 3.06 9.37 0.31
CA ARG A 37 4.51 9.15 0.52
C ARG A 37 5.10 8.18 -0.48
N ILE A 38 4.41 7.07 -0.76
CA ILE A 38 4.89 6.09 -1.74
C ILE A 38 4.83 6.62 -3.16
N SER A 39 3.81 7.43 -3.48
CA SER A 39 3.71 8.14 -4.76
C SER A 39 4.88 9.10 -4.98
N PHE A 40 5.21 9.91 -3.96
CA PHE A 40 6.39 10.78 -4.01
C PHE A 40 7.69 10.00 -4.13
N TYR A 41 7.78 8.84 -3.47
CA TYR A 41 8.95 7.99 -3.59
C TYR A 41 9.14 7.49 -5.03
N PHE A 42 8.08 7.00 -5.70
CA PHE A 42 8.18 6.58 -7.10
C PHE A 42 8.58 7.73 -8.02
N GLN A 43 8.04 8.93 -7.78
CA GLN A 43 8.37 10.13 -8.53
C GLN A 43 9.84 10.54 -8.34
N ALA A 44 10.34 10.54 -7.11
CA ALA A 44 11.71 10.90 -6.78
C ALA A 44 12.73 9.92 -7.40
N ASN A 45 12.40 8.63 -7.41
CA ASN A 45 13.26 7.57 -7.95
C ASN A 45 13.06 7.32 -9.45
N ARG A 46 12.17 8.07 -10.12
CA ARG A 46 11.84 7.93 -11.55
C ARG A 46 11.42 6.51 -11.93
N ILE A 47 10.69 5.84 -11.04
CA ILE A 47 10.17 4.49 -11.28
C ILE A 47 8.89 4.62 -12.08
N HIS A 48 8.95 4.27 -13.37
CA HIS A 48 7.82 4.40 -14.29
C HIS A 48 7.16 3.06 -14.60
N ALA A 49 7.90 1.95 -14.55
CA ALA A 49 7.38 0.61 -14.82
C ALA A 49 6.40 0.17 -13.72
N ASP A 50 5.25 -0.37 -14.13
CA ASP A 50 4.20 -0.81 -13.20
C ASP A 50 4.63 -2.02 -12.36
N GLU A 51 5.40 -2.93 -12.96
CA GLU A 51 5.99 -4.09 -12.30
C GLU A 51 6.94 -3.68 -11.17
N ASP A 52 7.83 -2.71 -11.42
CA ASP A 52 8.75 -2.19 -10.41
C ASP A 52 8.01 -1.48 -9.27
N LYS A 53 6.98 -0.68 -9.60
CA LYS A 53 6.13 -0.03 -8.60
C LYS A 53 5.43 -1.06 -7.72
N LYS A 54 4.86 -2.10 -8.34
CA LYS A 54 4.21 -3.20 -7.62
C LYS A 54 5.20 -3.94 -6.72
N ALA A 55 6.35 -4.35 -7.24
CA ALA A 55 7.35 -5.10 -6.47
C ALA A 55 7.82 -4.30 -5.25
N LEU A 56 8.12 -3.01 -5.45
CA LEU A 56 8.56 -2.13 -4.39
C LEU A 56 7.44 -1.79 -3.40
N PHE A 57 6.21 -1.61 -3.88
CA PHE A 57 5.04 -1.40 -3.03
C PHE A 57 4.81 -2.61 -2.13
N VAL A 58 4.75 -3.81 -2.70
CA VAL A 58 4.56 -5.07 -1.95
C VAL A 58 5.69 -5.30 -0.95
N GLY A 59 6.93 -4.97 -1.32
CA GLY A 59 8.08 -5.07 -0.41
C GLY A 59 8.10 -4.03 0.72
N SER A 60 7.40 -2.89 0.56
CA SER A 60 7.41 -1.80 1.54
C SER A 60 6.14 -1.72 2.40
N VAL A 61 5.01 -2.28 1.97
CA VAL A 61 3.72 -2.11 2.66
C VAL A 61 3.66 -2.77 4.05
N GLY A 62 4.51 -3.77 4.32
CA GLY A 62 4.58 -4.49 5.59
C GLY A 62 3.62 -5.68 5.68
N ASP A 63 3.88 -6.60 6.63
CA ASP A 63 3.22 -7.91 6.71
C ASP A 63 1.70 -7.82 6.91
N THR A 64 1.23 -6.89 7.73
CA THR A 64 -0.19 -6.72 8.04
C THR A 64 -1.00 -6.36 6.79
N THR A 65 -0.53 -5.37 6.03
CA THR A 65 -1.23 -4.91 4.83
C THR A 65 -1.02 -5.85 3.66
N TYR A 66 0.12 -6.55 3.60
CA TYR A 66 0.32 -7.65 2.66
C TYR A 66 -0.71 -8.76 2.87
N SER A 67 -0.92 -9.20 4.12
CA SER A 67 -1.91 -10.25 4.45
C SER A 67 -3.34 -9.78 4.14
N LEU A 68 -3.64 -8.49 4.34
CA LEU A 68 -4.91 -7.90 3.96
C LEU A 68 -5.12 -7.92 2.44
N LEU A 69 -4.11 -7.49 1.67
CA LEU A 69 -4.14 -7.54 0.20
C LEU A 69 -4.39 -8.97 -0.30
N GLU A 70 -3.69 -9.96 0.28
CA GLU A 70 -3.87 -11.37 -0.07
C GLU A 70 -5.32 -11.81 0.17
N SER A 71 -5.90 -11.41 1.31
CA SER A 71 -7.30 -11.69 1.65
C SER A 71 -8.29 -11.03 0.68
N LEU A 72 -8.01 -9.80 0.23
CA LEU A 72 -8.86 -9.04 -0.70
C LEU A 72 -8.82 -9.58 -2.14
N ILE A 73 -7.69 -10.17 -2.55
CA ILE A 73 -7.47 -10.62 -3.94
C ILE A 73 -7.83 -12.11 -4.11
N SER A 74 -7.93 -12.86 -3.01
CA SER A 74 -8.37 -14.26 -3.00
C SER A 74 -9.64 -14.47 -3.86
N PRO A 75 -9.67 -15.48 -4.76
CA PRO A 75 -8.73 -16.60 -4.92
C PRO A 75 -7.53 -16.34 -5.86
N ARG A 76 -7.30 -15.11 -6.30
CA ARG A 76 -6.17 -14.76 -7.17
C ARG A 76 -4.88 -14.58 -6.34
N SER A 77 -3.73 -14.81 -6.97
CA SER A 77 -2.42 -14.63 -6.32
C SER A 77 -1.82 -13.26 -6.62
N LEU A 78 -1.29 -12.62 -5.58
CA LEU A 78 -0.52 -11.37 -5.66
C LEU A 78 0.74 -11.51 -6.54
N THR A 79 1.30 -12.72 -6.62
CA THR A 79 2.50 -13.06 -7.38
C THR A 79 2.24 -13.21 -8.88
N GLY A 80 0.97 -13.18 -9.31
CA GLY A 80 0.60 -13.24 -10.72
C GLY A 80 0.77 -11.89 -11.43
N ASP A 81 1.15 -11.93 -12.71
CA ASP A 81 1.32 -10.78 -13.62
C ASP A 81 0.05 -9.97 -13.88
N LEU A 82 -1.11 -10.46 -13.44
CA LEU A 82 -2.41 -9.87 -13.81
C LEU A 82 -2.86 -8.72 -12.91
N THR A 83 -2.25 -8.53 -11.74
CA THR A 83 -2.59 -7.43 -10.83
C THR A 83 -1.63 -6.27 -11.02
N LYS A 84 -2.17 -5.14 -11.52
CA LYS A 84 -1.44 -3.88 -11.67
C LYS A 84 -1.32 -3.15 -10.34
N PHE A 85 -0.30 -2.31 -10.20
CA PHE A 85 -0.12 -1.48 -9.00
C PHE A 85 -1.35 -0.62 -8.70
N THR A 86 -1.97 -0.03 -9.74
CA THR A 86 -3.16 0.81 -9.59
C THR A 86 -4.36 0.08 -9.00
N ASP A 87 -4.52 -1.21 -9.33
CA ASP A 87 -5.64 -2.02 -8.84
C ASP A 87 -5.44 -2.36 -7.36
N LEU A 88 -4.18 -2.59 -6.94
CA LEU A 88 -3.82 -2.84 -5.54
C LEU A 88 -4.09 -1.62 -4.66
N ILE A 89 -3.68 -0.43 -5.11
CA ILE A 89 -3.94 0.83 -4.39
C ILE A 89 -5.44 1.05 -4.26
N LYS A 90 -6.20 0.86 -5.34
CA LYS A 90 -7.65 1.04 -5.31
C LYS A 90 -8.35 0.10 -4.33
N LEU A 91 -7.96 -1.18 -4.30
CA LEU A 91 -8.51 -2.16 -3.34
C LEU A 91 -8.28 -1.72 -1.89
N LEU A 92 -7.10 -1.17 -1.60
CA LEU A 92 -6.78 -0.69 -0.27
C LEU A 92 -7.50 0.63 0.06
N ASP A 93 -7.58 1.57 -0.89
CA ASP A 93 -8.38 2.80 -0.75
C ASP A 93 -9.83 2.45 -0.38
N ASP A 94 -10.47 1.53 -1.12
CA ASP A 94 -11.85 1.10 -0.87
C ASP A 94 -12.01 0.47 0.53
N HIS A 95 -11.05 -0.35 0.97
CA HIS A 95 -11.09 -0.98 2.30
C HIS A 95 -10.94 0.04 3.44
N TYR A 96 -9.95 0.93 3.35
CA TYR A 96 -9.69 1.93 4.38
C TYR A 96 -10.76 3.03 4.41
N ASP A 97 -11.37 3.38 3.27
CA ASP A 97 -12.49 4.30 3.20
C ASP A 97 -13.78 3.70 3.77
N ALA A 98 -14.09 2.43 3.44
CA ALA A 98 -15.22 1.72 4.02
C ALA A 98 -15.15 1.66 5.56
N THR A 99 -13.95 1.43 6.09
CA THR A 99 -13.71 1.40 7.55
C THR A 99 -13.98 2.77 8.18
N LYS A 100 -13.55 3.87 7.53
CA LYS A 100 -13.81 5.24 7.99
C LYS A 100 -15.31 5.54 8.00
N ASN A 101 -16.04 5.14 6.97
CA ASN A 101 -17.49 5.34 6.88
C ASN A 101 -18.25 4.57 7.98
N MET A 102 -17.90 3.30 8.21
CA MET A 102 -18.53 2.49 9.26
C MET A 102 -18.33 3.08 10.66
N MET A 103 -17.11 3.50 11.00
CA MET A 103 -16.83 4.11 12.30
C MET A 103 -17.59 5.43 12.49
N THR A 104 -17.67 6.26 11.44
CA THR A 104 -18.40 7.54 11.48
C THR A 104 -19.90 7.29 11.67
N SER A 105 -20.49 6.39 10.89
CA SER A 105 -21.93 6.05 10.99
C SER A 105 -22.31 5.49 12.36
N THR A 106 -21.43 4.66 12.94
CA THR A 106 -21.64 4.09 14.28
C THR A 106 -21.56 5.18 15.36
N TYR A 107 -20.60 6.09 15.24
CA TYR A 107 -20.49 7.25 16.12
C TYR A 107 -21.73 8.16 16.02
N ASP A 108 -22.20 8.44 14.81
CA ASP A 108 -23.40 9.26 14.59
C ASP A 108 -24.64 8.60 15.21
N PHE A 109 -24.80 7.28 15.04
CA PHE A 109 -25.88 6.52 15.68
C PHE A 109 -25.83 6.61 17.21
N TYR A 110 -24.66 6.41 17.82
CA TYR A 110 -24.52 6.45 19.29
C TYR A 110 -24.52 7.87 19.88
N SER A 111 -24.17 8.88 19.09
CA SER A 111 -24.20 10.29 19.51
C SER A 111 -25.57 10.95 19.32
N TYR A 112 -26.48 10.29 18.60
CA TYR A 112 -27.86 10.70 18.50
C TYR A 112 -28.62 10.41 19.81
N TYR A 113 -28.79 11.45 20.63
CA TYR A 113 -29.69 11.39 21.78
C TYR A 113 -31.13 11.70 21.36
N GLN A 114 -32.07 10.86 21.78
CA GLN A 114 -33.50 11.08 21.58
C GLN A 114 -33.89 12.42 22.22
N LYS A 115 -34.38 13.36 21.42
CA LYS A 115 -34.82 14.67 21.94
C LYS A 115 -36.07 14.49 22.79
N SER A 116 -36.16 15.24 23.88
CA SER A 116 -37.35 15.27 24.75
C SER A 116 -38.60 15.58 23.90
N GLY A 117 -39.54 14.64 23.82
CA GLY A 117 -40.77 14.75 23.04
C GLY A 117 -40.83 13.95 21.73
N GLN A 118 -39.78 13.22 21.34
CA GLN A 118 -39.88 12.28 20.21
C GLN A 118 -40.70 11.04 20.59
N THR A 119 -41.86 10.86 19.95
CA THR A 119 -42.66 9.64 20.03
C THR A 119 -42.00 8.52 19.23
N PHE A 120 -41.92 7.32 19.81
CA PHE A 120 -41.53 6.11 19.09
C PHE A 120 -42.65 5.77 18.10
N ALA A 121 -42.40 5.96 16.80
CA ALA A 121 -43.27 5.43 15.76
C ALA A 121 -42.63 4.13 15.28
N GLU A 122 -43.32 3.01 15.51
CA GLU A 122 -42.96 1.66 15.08
C GLU A 122 -43.14 1.49 13.57
#